data_AF-A0A8T4TB53-F1
#
_entry.id   AF-A0A8T4TB53-F1
#
_cell.length_a   1.000
_cell.length_b   1.000
_cell.length_c   1.000
_cell.angle_alpha   90.00
_cell.angle_beta   90.00
_cell.angle_gamma   90.00
#
_symmetry.space_group_name_H-M   'P 1'
#
loop_
_entity.id
_entity.type
_entity.pdbx_description
1 polymer ?
#
loop_
_entity_poly.entity_id
_entity_poly.type
_entity_poly.pdbx_seq_one_letter_code
_entity_poly.pdbx_strand_id
1 'polypeptide(L)'
;MGLAQKLLMKSNSVLEMATGGGEFFSKIIKDHKPQKVIAIEGFKPNVAVAKKKLSKFGAKVIYAKETEKLPFKDREFDLVLNRHGGLNKYSAKEIYRILSPGGIFLTQQVDGRNLKDLMKEFDSKPKWPKNTLKNVRKYIANAGFKITKAHEWTGKVTFKDAGAIVYFLKAIPWTNI
;
A
#
# COMPACT_ATOMS: atom_id res chain seq x y z
N MET A 1 18.89 5.20 4.96
CA MET A 1 17.57 5.83 4.71
C MET A 1 16.87 5.13 3.55
N GLY A 2 15.63 4.67 3.74
CA GLY A 2 14.88 3.90 2.74
C GLY A 2 14.37 4.76 1.57
N LEU A 3 13.99 4.13 0.45
CA LEU A 3 13.51 4.84 -0.75
C LEU A 3 12.30 5.76 -0.47
N ALA A 4 11.31 5.27 0.29
CA ALA A 4 10.13 6.06 0.65
C ALA A 4 10.49 7.33 1.43
N GLN A 5 11.43 7.24 2.40
CA GLN A 5 11.93 8.41 3.13
C GLN A 5 12.64 9.41 2.22
N LYS A 6 13.46 8.93 1.27
CA LYS A 6 14.14 9.80 0.29
C LYS A 6 13.17 10.54 -0.62
N LEU A 7 12.07 9.90 -1.03
CA LEU A 7 11.02 10.55 -1.80
C LEU A 7 10.24 11.55 -0.96
N LEU A 8 9.90 11.17 0.27
CA LEU A 8 9.17 12.04 1.20
C LEU A 8 9.91 13.37 1.42
N MET A 9 11.23 13.34 1.57
CA MET A 9 12.06 14.55 1.74
C MET A 9 12.05 15.51 0.55
N LYS A 10 11.55 15.06 -0.61
CA LYS A 10 11.48 15.86 -1.85
C LYS A 10 10.04 16.25 -2.20
N SER A 11 9.08 16.01 -1.31
CA SER A 11 7.66 16.18 -1.56
C SER A 11 7.05 17.13 -0.54
N ASN A 12 6.22 18.07 -1.01
CA ASN A 12 5.47 18.97 -0.14
C ASN A 12 4.10 18.40 0.24
N SER A 13 3.61 17.43 -0.55
CA SER A 13 2.34 16.74 -0.33
C SER A 13 2.46 15.23 -0.53
N VAL A 14 1.94 14.45 0.43
CA VAL A 14 1.97 12.98 0.39
C VAL A 14 0.61 12.37 0.75
N LEU A 15 0.25 11.30 0.03
CA LEU A 15 -0.83 10.38 0.36
C LEU A 15 -0.27 8.98 0.65
N GLU A 16 -0.54 8.43 1.83
CA GLU A 16 -0.34 7.02 2.14
C GLU A 16 -1.65 6.24 1.98
N MET A 17 -1.66 5.20 1.16
CA MET A 17 -2.82 4.38 0.88
C MET A 17 -2.76 3.04 1.60
N ALA A 18 -3.87 2.65 2.25
CA ALA A 18 -3.98 1.44 3.08
C ALA A 18 -2.95 1.44 4.22
N THR A 19 -2.99 2.49 5.05
CA THR A 19 -1.96 2.79 6.06
C THR A 19 -1.90 1.75 7.20
N GLY A 20 -2.88 0.86 7.30
CA GLY A 20 -3.04 -0.06 8.42
C GLY A 20 -3.26 0.72 9.71
N GLY A 21 -2.61 0.32 10.80
CA GLY A 21 -2.59 1.10 12.04
C GLY A 21 -1.62 2.30 12.00
N GLY A 22 -0.99 2.59 10.86
CA GLY A 22 -0.03 3.68 10.68
C GLY A 22 1.37 3.39 11.24
N GLU A 23 1.67 2.16 11.64
CA GLU A 23 2.94 1.75 12.25
C GLU A 23 4.13 2.12 11.37
N PHE A 24 4.05 1.75 10.10
CA PHE A 24 5.13 1.96 9.15
C PHE A 24 5.22 3.43 8.75
N PHE A 25 4.09 4.03 8.37
CA PHE A 25 4.06 5.40 7.90
C PHE A 25 4.54 6.39 8.97
N SER A 26 4.15 6.19 10.25
CA SER A 26 4.64 7.00 11.37
C SER A 26 6.17 7.04 11.51
N LYS A 27 6.87 5.95 11.14
CA LYS A 27 8.35 5.89 11.19
C LYS A 27 9.00 6.68 10.07
N ILE A 28 8.29 6.88 8.94
CA ILE A 28 8.82 7.59 7.78
C ILE A 28 8.58 9.10 7.91
N ILE A 29 7.41 9.49 8.41
CA ILE A 29 7.03 10.92 8.56
C ILE A 29 7.51 11.56 9.86
N LYS A 30 8.11 10.79 10.78
CA LYS A 30 8.58 11.30 12.07
C LYS A 30 9.58 12.45 11.90
N ASP A 31 10.55 12.27 11.01
CA ASP A 31 11.72 13.13 10.88
C ASP A 31 11.59 14.15 9.74
N HIS A 32 10.60 13.98 8.87
CA HIS A 32 10.30 14.92 7.79
C HIS A 32 8.79 15.02 7.58
N LYS A 33 8.27 16.24 7.66
CA LYS A 33 6.83 16.51 7.58
C LYS A 33 6.56 17.40 6.36
N PRO A 34 6.13 16.82 5.22
CA PRO A 34 5.57 17.59 4.13
C PRO A 34 4.47 18.52 4.65
N GLN A 35 4.23 19.64 3.97
CA GLN A 35 3.15 20.58 4.34
C GLN A 35 1.78 19.89 4.40
N LYS A 36 1.57 18.88 3.54
CA LYS A 36 0.34 18.12 3.49
C LYS A 36 0.63 16.62 3.61
N VAL A 37 0.15 16.03 4.69
CA VAL A 37 0.29 14.59 4.95
C VAL A 37 -1.09 13.99 5.15
N ILE A 38 -1.50 13.12 4.23
CA ILE A 38 -2.78 12.42 4.30
C ILE A 38 -2.54 10.92 4.27
N ALA A 39 -3.30 10.17 5.05
CA ALA A 39 -3.39 8.72 4.97
C ALA A 39 -4.84 8.29 4.77
N ILE A 40 -5.06 7.23 3.99
CA ILE A 40 -6.36 6.57 3.87
C ILE A 40 -6.31 5.15 4.42
N GLU A 41 -7.43 4.71 5.00
CA GLU A 41 -7.60 3.36 5.51
C GLU A 41 -9.01 2.83 5.23
N GLY A 42 -9.09 1.63 4.64
CA GLY A 42 -10.34 0.98 4.25
C GLY A 42 -10.86 -0.04 5.26
N PHE A 43 -10.02 -0.57 6.14
CA PHE A 43 -10.41 -1.51 7.18
C PHE A 43 -10.81 -0.77 8.46
N LYS A 44 -12.11 -0.74 8.76
CA LYS A 44 -12.70 0.04 9.86
C LYS A 44 -11.96 -0.09 11.21
N PRO A 45 -11.55 -1.29 11.67
CA PRO A 45 -10.81 -1.41 12.93
C PRO A 45 -9.50 -0.62 12.98
N ASN A 46 -8.82 -0.45 11.83
CA ASN A 46 -7.55 0.26 11.75
C ASN A 46 -7.71 1.78 11.74
N VAL A 47 -8.86 2.32 11.31
CA VAL A 47 -9.05 3.76 11.10
C VAL A 47 -8.81 4.55 12.39
N ALA A 48 -9.37 4.12 13.52
CA ALA A 48 -9.22 4.80 14.80
C ALA A 48 -7.78 4.69 15.33
N VAL A 49 -7.15 3.53 15.15
CA VAL A 49 -5.75 3.27 15.53
C VAL A 49 -4.80 4.18 14.74
N ALA A 50 -4.98 4.23 13.41
CA ALA A 50 -4.22 5.07 12.51
C ALA A 50 -4.40 6.55 12.85
N LYS A 51 -5.64 7.01 13.07
CA LYS A 51 -5.94 8.39 13.49
C LYS A 51 -5.16 8.77 14.75
N LYS A 52 -5.23 7.95 15.81
CA LYS A 52 -4.55 8.20 17.09
C LYS A 52 -3.03 8.23 16.94
N LYS A 53 -2.46 7.41 16.05
CA LYS A 53 -1.01 7.30 15.86
C LYS A 53 -0.47 8.43 14.98
N LEU A 54 -1.10 8.66 13.84
CA LEU A 54 -0.60 9.54 12.78
C LEU A 54 -0.88 11.03 13.03
N SER A 55 -1.92 11.36 13.82
CA SER A 55 -2.21 12.75 14.20
C SER A 55 -1.06 13.42 14.96
N LYS A 56 -0.31 12.65 15.76
CA LYS A 56 0.89 13.11 16.50
C LYS A 56 2.00 13.61 15.57
N PHE A 57 1.96 13.21 14.30
CA PHE A 57 2.93 13.60 13.28
C PHE A 57 2.33 14.60 12.27
N GLY A 58 1.13 15.13 12.53
CA GLY A 58 0.47 16.11 11.66
C GLY A 58 -0.30 15.51 10.47
N ALA A 59 -0.43 14.19 10.41
CA ALA A 59 -1.13 13.52 9.32
C ALA A 59 -2.65 13.43 9.55
N LYS A 60 -3.43 13.77 8.52
CA LYS A 60 -4.88 13.57 8.50
C LYS A 60 -5.20 12.17 8.00
N VAL A 61 -6.01 11.41 8.75
CA VAL A 61 -6.44 10.06 8.35
C VAL A 61 -7.91 10.07 7.93
N ILE A 62 -8.19 9.57 6.74
CA ILE A 62 -9.52 9.52 6.12
C ILE A 62 -9.92 8.05 5.93
N TYR A 63 -11.18 7.73 6.21
CA TYR A 63 -11.73 6.44 5.82
C TYR A 63 -12.02 6.46 4.32
N ALA A 64 -11.31 5.63 3.55
CA ALA A 64 -11.53 5.44 2.13
C ALA A 64 -10.90 4.11 1.71
N LYS A 65 -11.53 3.42 0.75
CA LYS A 65 -10.92 2.22 0.15
C LYS A 65 -10.03 2.63 -1.01
N GLU A 66 -8.81 2.13 -1.00
CA GLU A 66 -7.77 2.42 -1.99
C GLU A 66 -8.12 1.95 -3.42
N THR A 67 -9.14 1.10 -3.56
CA THR A 67 -9.63 0.60 -4.85
C THR A 67 -10.82 1.37 -5.41
N GLU A 68 -11.30 2.40 -4.71
CA GLU A 68 -12.46 3.24 -5.09
C GLU A 68 -12.00 4.63 -5.54
N LYS A 69 -12.94 5.47 -5.98
CA LYS A 69 -12.67 6.88 -6.30
C LYS A 69 -12.35 7.62 -5.00
N LEU A 70 -11.22 8.33 -4.97
CA LEU A 70 -10.72 9.03 -3.81
C LEU A 70 -11.26 10.47 -3.76
N PRO A 71 -11.53 11.01 -2.57
CA PRO A 71 -12.12 12.35 -2.39
C PRO A 71 -11.08 13.46 -2.49
N PHE A 72 -10.19 13.38 -3.49
CA PHE A 72 -9.12 14.34 -3.73
C PHE A 72 -9.29 14.99 -5.10
N LYS A 73 -8.84 16.23 -5.22
CA LYS A 73 -8.75 16.97 -6.48
C LYS A 73 -7.71 16.33 -7.39
N ASP A 74 -7.81 16.67 -8.67
CA ASP A 74 -6.77 16.35 -9.63
C ASP A 74 -5.47 17.04 -9.22
N ARG A 75 -4.33 16.37 -9.41
CA ARG A 75 -2.99 16.96 -9.21
C ARG A 75 -2.78 17.55 -7.80
N GLU A 76 -3.20 16.81 -6.78
CA GLU A 76 -3.20 17.25 -5.38
C GLU A 76 -1.95 16.80 -4.60
N PHE A 77 -1.26 15.76 -5.06
CA PHE A 77 -0.13 15.16 -4.34
C PHE A 77 1.15 15.06 -5.17
N ASP A 78 2.29 15.30 -4.55
CA ASP A 78 3.62 15.08 -5.15
C ASP A 78 4.05 13.61 -5.01
N LEU A 79 3.58 12.93 -3.97
CA LEU A 79 3.93 11.55 -3.65
C LEU A 79 2.69 10.75 -3.24
N VAL A 80 2.49 9.61 -3.88
CA VAL A 80 1.53 8.59 -3.42
C VAL A 80 2.30 7.33 -3.06
N LEU A 81 2.11 6.87 -1.84
CA LEU A 81 2.68 5.65 -1.29
C LEU A 81 1.58 4.60 -1.15
N ASN A 82 1.87 3.37 -1.57
CA ASN A 82 0.94 2.26 -1.35
C ASN A 82 1.72 0.96 -1.08
N ARG A 83 1.78 0.58 0.19
CA ARG A 83 2.45 -0.64 0.63
C ARG A 83 1.43 -1.70 1.01
N HIS A 84 1.41 -2.79 0.26
CA HIS A 84 0.55 -3.97 0.45
C HIS A 84 -0.96 -3.72 0.29
N GLY A 85 -1.40 -2.47 0.11
CA GLY A 85 -2.79 -2.15 -0.20
C GLY A 85 -3.19 -2.57 -1.63
N GLY A 86 -4.50 -2.66 -1.85
CA GLY A 86 -5.05 -3.10 -3.12
C GLY A 86 -4.72 -2.16 -4.29
N LEU A 87 -4.29 -2.74 -5.41
CA LEU A 87 -4.00 -2.01 -6.64
C LEU A 87 -4.63 -2.71 -7.84
N ASN A 88 -5.52 -2.01 -8.56
CA ASN A 88 -6.17 -2.50 -9.76
C ASN A 88 -6.14 -1.44 -10.87
N LYS A 89 -6.67 -1.77 -12.05
CA LYS A 89 -6.66 -0.86 -13.21
C LYS A 89 -7.41 0.46 -12.98
N TYR A 90 -8.42 0.48 -12.10
CA TYR A 90 -9.19 1.69 -11.79
C TYR A 90 -8.47 2.55 -10.76
N SER A 91 -7.93 1.94 -9.69
CA SER A 91 -7.14 2.70 -8.72
C SER A 91 -5.83 3.22 -9.32
N ALA A 92 -5.21 2.51 -10.27
CA ALA A 92 -4.07 3.05 -11.02
C ALA A 92 -4.41 4.37 -11.74
N LYS A 93 -5.58 4.45 -12.40
CA LYS A 93 -6.05 5.68 -13.05
C LYS A 93 -6.36 6.78 -12.04
N GLU A 94 -6.96 6.40 -10.91
CA GLU A 94 -7.28 7.34 -9.84
C GLU A 94 -6.01 7.93 -9.19
N ILE A 95 -5.00 7.11 -8.96
CA ILE A 95 -3.69 7.55 -8.45
C ILE A 95 -3.02 8.48 -9.46
N TYR A 96 -3.11 8.18 -10.76
CA TYR A 96 -2.60 9.07 -11.81
C TYR A 96 -3.29 10.43 -11.80
N ARG A 97 -4.62 10.46 -11.65
CA ARG A 97 -5.43 11.68 -11.59
C ARG A 97 -5.01 12.60 -10.45
N ILE A 98 -4.80 12.06 -9.26
CA ILE A 98 -4.50 12.85 -8.05
C ILE A 98 -3.03 13.25 -7.92
N LEU A 99 -2.12 12.68 -8.73
CA LEU A 99 -0.72 13.06 -8.73
C LEU A 99 -0.49 14.33 -9.55
N SER A 100 0.30 15.24 -8.99
CA SER A 100 0.81 16.42 -9.69
C SER A 100 1.68 16.03 -10.88
N PRO A 101 1.83 16.89 -11.91
CA PRO A 101 2.82 16.67 -12.95
C PRO A 101 4.22 16.45 -12.34
N GLY A 102 4.88 15.36 -12.72
CA GLY A 102 6.17 14.96 -12.13
C GLY A 102 6.09 14.28 -10.76
N GLY A 103 4.88 14.12 -10.21
CA GLY A 103 4.63 13.39 -8.97
C GLY A 103 4.99 11.91 -9.08
N ILE A 104 5.32 11.30 -7.95
CA ILE A 104 5.83 9.93 -7.87
C ILE A 104 4.80 9.02 -7.22
N PHE A 105 4.53 7.89 -7.88
CA PHE A 105 3.87 6.76 -7.26
C PHE A 105 4.90 5.70 -6.86
N LEU A 106 4.97 5.37 -5.57
CA LEU A 106 5.78 4.26 -5.07
C LEU A 106 4.88 3.21 -4.47
N THR A 107 4.98 1.98 -4.97
CA THR A 107 4.21 0.84 -4.46
C THR A 107 5.05 -0.38 -4.20
N GLN A 108 4.66 -1.14 -3.18
CA GLN A 108 5.13 -2.49 -2.90
C GLN A 108 3.91 -3.39 -2.79
N GLN A 109 3.77 -4.36 -3.70
CA GLN A 109 2.62 -5.26 -3.78
C GLN A 109 3.00 -6.67 -3.30
N VAL A 110 2.04 -7.37 -2.69
CA VAL A 110 2.18 -8.80 -2.38
C VAL A 110 1.76 -9.60 -3.61
N ASP A 111 2.67 -10.41 -4.15
CA ASP A 111 2.38 -11.20 -5.35
C ASP A 111 1.22 -12.18 -5.09
N GLY A 112 0.35 -12.39 -6.07
CA GLY A 112 -0.78 -13.31 -5.99
C GLY A 112 -0.38 -14.78 -5.76
N ARG A 113 0.90 -15.12 -5.93
CA ARG A 113 1.51 -16.43 -5.65
C ARG A 113 2.14 -16.51 -4.26
N ASN A 114 2.06 -15.46 -3.45
CA ASN A 114 2.59 -15.44 -2.10
C ASN A 114 2.01 -16.59 -1.27
N LEU A 115 2.84 -17.34 -0.53
CA LEU A 115 2.44 -18.49 0.28
C LEU A 115 1.69 -19.60 -0.49
N LYS A 116 1.94 -19.76 -1.80
CA LYS A 116 1.31 -20.81 -2.62
C LYS A 116 1.44 -22.23 -2.03
N ASP A 117 2.56 -22.53 -1.38
CA ASP A 117 2.83 -23.86 -0.83
C ASP A 117 1.92 -24.10 0.39
N LEU A 118 1.79 -23.10 1.27
CA LEU A 118 0.84 -23.15 2.39
C LEU A 118 -0.60 -23.24 1.90
N MET A 119 -1.00 -22.47 0.87
CA MET A 119 -2.35 -22.56 0.31
C MET A 119 -2.68 -23.96 -0.20
N LYS A 120 -1.70 -24.65 -0.80
CA LYS A 120 -1.86 -26.02 -1.30
C LYS A 120 -2.15 -27.00 -0.17
N GLU A 121 -1.49 -26.87 0.98
CA GLU A 121 -1.73 -27.74 2.16
C GLU A 121 -3.18 -27.64 2.71
N PHE A 122 -3.88 -26.54 2.42
CA PHE A 122 -5.27 -26.30 2.86
C PHE A 122 -6.27 -26.27 1.69
N ASP A 123 -5.91 -26.81 0.53
CA ASP A 123 -6.74 -26.81 -0.70
C ASP A 123 -7.35 -25.43 -1.04
N SER A 124 -6.62 -24.37 -0.70
CA SER A 124 -7.06 -22.99 -0.81
C SER A 124 -6.58 -22.34 -2.11
N LYS A 125 -7.33 -21.35 -2.58
CA LYS A 125 -7.00 -20.60 -3.81
C LYS A 125 -6.65 -19.15 -3.49
N PRO A 126 -5.63 -18.57 -4.17
CA PRO A 126 -5.30 -17.17 -3.97
C PRO A 126 -6.48 -16.29 -4.36
N LYS A 127 -6.81 -15.32 -3.49
CA LYS A 127 -7.89 -14.36 -3.72
C LYS A 127 -7.62 -13.43 -4.92
N TRP A 128 -6.35 -13.11 -5.17
CA TRP A 128 -5.91 -12.21 -6.24
C TRP A 128 -4.80 -12.83 -7.09
N PRO A 129 -5.06 -13.91 -7.84
CA PRO A 129 -4.03 -14.65 -8.59
C PRO A 129 -3.34 -13.80 -9.66
N LYS A 130 -4.03 -12.75 -10.13
CA LYS A 130 -3.51 -11.83 -11.15
C LYS A 130 -2.67 -10.69 -10.57
N ASN A 131 -2.49 -10.58 -9.26
CA ASN A 131 -1.66 -9.53 -8.66
C ASN A 131 -0.16 -9.87 -8.80
N THR A 132 0.36 -9.81 -10.02
CA THR A 132 1.76 -10.08 -10.33
C THR A 132 2.44 -8.82 -10.83
N LEU A 133 3.77 -8.74 -10.74
CA LEU A 133 4.53 -7.60 -11.26
C LEU A 133 4.15 -7.29 -12.72
N LYS A 134 4.01 -8.31 -13.56
CA LYS A 134 3.60 -8.17 -14.97
C LYS A 134 2.28 -7.42 -15.11
N ASN A 135 1.25 -7.82 -14.36
CA ASN A 135 -0.08 -7.22 -14.47
C ASN A 135 -0.15 -5.84 -13.82
N VAL A 136 0.51 -5.66 -12.67
CA VAL A 136 0.61 -4.35 -12.01
C VAL A 136 1.30 -3.34 -12.92
N ARG A 137 2.41 -3.72 -13.58
CA ARG A 137 3.07 -2.86 -14.59
C ARG A 137 2.12 -2.48 -15.72
N LYS A 138 1.28 -3.41 -16.20
CA LYS A 138 0.28 -3.12 -17.23
C LYS A 138 -0.77 -2.10 -16.74
N TYR A 139 -1.30 -2.26 -15.53
CA TYR A 139 -2.26 -1.31 -14.96
C TYR A 139 -1.67 0.09 -14.83
N ILE A 140 -0.43 0.18 -14.35
CA ILE A 140 0.28 1.44 -14.15
C ILE A 140 0.65 2.11 -15.48
N ALA A 141 1.19 1.37 -16.45
CA ALA A 141 1.48 1.92 -17.78
C ALA A 141 0.20 2.41 -18.48
N ASN A 142 -0.88 1.62 -18.43
CA ASN A 142 -2.16 1.99 -19.04
C ASN A 142 -2.86 3.19 -18.36
N ALA A 143 -2.48 3.52 -17.13
CA ALA A 143 -2.97 4.71 -16.45
C ALA A 143 -2.24 5.99 -16.88
N GLY A 144 -1.08 5.87 -17.56
CA GLY A 144 -0.28 7.00 -18.05
C GLY A 144 1.09 7.15 -17.37
N PHE A 145 1.44 6.28 -16.43
CA PHE A 145 2.73 6.37 -15.74
C PHE A 145 3.90 5.92 -16.61
N LYS A 146 5.01 6.68 -16.53
CA LYS A 146 6.34 6.21 -16.91
C LYS A 146 6.94 5.38 -15.77
N ILE A 147 7.09 4.08 -15.99
CA ILE A 147 7.69 3.17 -15.00
C ILE A 147 9.23 3.28 -15.08
N THR A 148 9.85 3.86 -14.07
CA THR A 148 11.32 4.04 -14.00
C THR A 148 12.03 2.87 -13.35
N LYS A 149 11.37 2.15 -12.43
CA LYS A 149 11.93 1.01 -11.70
C LYS A 149 10.84 0.01 -11.36
N ALA A 150 11.11 -1.28 -11.58
CA ALA A 150 10.20 -2.38 -11.27
C ALA A 150 11.02 -3.63 -10.98
N HIS A 151 10.80 -4.23 -9.82
CA HIS A 151 11.46 -5.47 -9.40
C HIS A 151 10.45 -6.39 -8.74
N GLU A 152 10.70 -7.69 -8.86
CA GLU A 152 10.05 -8.71 -8.05
C GLU A 152 11.12 -9.39 -7.20
N TRP A 153 10.68 -9.94 -6.07
CA TRP A 153 11.53 -10.71 -5.19
C TRP A 153 10.73 -11.88 -4.63
N THR A 154 11.40 -13.01 -4.45
CA THR A 154 10.83 -14.21 -3.82
C THR A 154 11.80 -14.69 -2.76
N GLY A 155 11.27 -15.19 -1.66
CA GLY A 155 12.04 -15.76 -0.57
C GLY A 155 11.24 -16.79 0.20
N LYS A 156 11.76 -17.16 1.38
CA LYS A 156 11.16 -18.18 2.24
C LYS A 156 10.52 -17.53 3.46
N VAL A 157 9.38 -18.09 3.88
CA VAL A 157 8.75 -17.81 5.18
C VAL A 157 8.77 -19.13 5.94
N THR A 158 9.23 -19.08 7.19
CA THR A 158 9.27 -20.26 8.07
C THR A 158 8.37 -20.01 9.28
N PHE A 159 7.43 -20.92 9.53
CA PHE A 159 6.66 -20.96 10.77
C PHE A 159 7.34 -21.94 11.72
N LYS A 160 7.58 -21.52 12.96
CA LYS A 160 8.28 -22.35 13.95
C LYS A 160 7.40 -23.46 14.54
N ASP A 161 6.09 -23.26 14.51
CA ASP A 161 5.09 -24.18 15.05
C ASP A 161 3.72 -23.91 14.39
N ALA A 162 2.77 -24.81 14.63
CA ALA A 162 1.41 -24.69 14.11
C ALA A 162 0.66 -23.47 14.69
N GLY A 163 0.95 -23.07 15.94
CA GLY A 163 0.36 -21.89 16.56
C GLY A 163 0.71 -20.59 15.81
N ALA A 164 1.95 -20.49 15.31
CA ALA A 164 2.38 -19.37 14.48
C ALA A 164 1.62 -19.29 13.15
N ILE A 165 1.28 -20.44 12.54
CA ILE A 165 0.44 -20.48 11.34
C ILE A 165 -0.97 -19.98 11.68
N VAL A 166 -1.58 -20.51 12.74
CA VAL A 166 -2.94 -20.12 13.17
C VAL A 166 -3.00 -18.63 13.50
N TYR A 167 -2.01 -18.09 14.21
CA TYR A 167 -1.93 -16.66 14.50
C TYR A 167 -1.81 -15.83 13.23
N PHE A 168 -0.92 -16.21 12.32
CA PHE A 168 -0.72 -15.51 11.04
C PHE A 168 -2.01 -15.42 10.23
N LEU A 169 -2.76 -16.54 10.11
CA LEU A 169 -4.01 -16.59 9.38
C LEU A 169 -5.10 -15.71 10.03
N LYS A 170 -5.17 -15.68 11.36
CA LYS A 170 -6.08 -14.77 12.09
C LYS A 170 -5.71 -13.30 11.92
N ALA A 171 -4.43 -12.97 11.94
CA ALA A 171 -3.94 -11.59 11.85
C ALA A 171 -4.02 -11.03 10.41
N ILE A 172 -4.00 -11.89 9.40
CA ILE A 172 -4.01 -11.52 7.98
C ILE A 172 -5.19 -12.22 7.28
N PRO A 173 -6.44 -11.82 7.61
CA PRO A 173 -7.65 -12.53 7.18
C PRO A 173 -7.90 -12.48 5.67
N TRP A 174 -7.16 -11.63 4.95
CA TRP A 174 -7.20 -11.56 3.49
C TRP A 174 -6.32 -12.59 2.78
N THR A 175 -5.55 -13.41 3.51
CA THR A 175 -4.76 -14.52 2.92
C THR A 175 -5.67 -15.63 2.36
N ASN A 176 -6.91 -15.72 2.84
CA ASN A 176 -7.95 -16.63 2.33
C ASN A 176 -7.53 -18.11 2.36
N ILE A 177 -6.96 -18.50 3.50
CA ILE A 177 -6.67 -19.87 3.94
C ILE A 177 -7.50 -20.10 5.20
#